data_AF-A0A2D7VUK7-F1
#
_entry.id   AF-A0A2D7VUK7-F1
#
_cell.length_a   1.000
_cell.length_b   1.000
_cell.length_c   1.000
_cell.angle_alpha   90.00
_cell.angle_beta   90.00
_cell.angle_gamma   90.00
#
_symmetry.space_group_name_H-M   'P 1'
#
loop_
_entity.id
_entity.type
_entity.pdbx_description
1 polymer ?
#
loop_
_entity_poly.entity_id
_entity_poly.type
_entity_poly.pdbx_seq_one_letter_code
_entity_poly.pdbx_strand_id
1 'polypeptide(L)'
;MKTKLVLLLLPIALVGFLVSGFISTEDYPETKRTLASEDGCVFMTTMGEQSSEGFSVYKTNENVQLSVRDGLSWLAEAQLPNGGFGAGSHAGQYVRDPHAVPADPATTAIAAQAFLRSGITLKKGNYANHLKKAISYLLETVENSPKTDQYITDVRGTQIQRKLG
;
A
#
# COMPACT_ATOMS: atom_id res chain seq x y z
N MET A 1 20.94 -48.32 22.46
CA MET A 1 20.42 -47.49 21.33
C MET A 1 19.53 -46.32 21.76
N LYS A 2 18.97 -46.29 22.99
CA LYS A 2 18.03 -45.23 23.43
C LYS A 2 18.69 -43.88 23.80
N THR A 3 19.92 -43.88 24.31
CA THR A 3 20.61 -42.64 24.75
C THR A 3 21.18 -41.80 23.59
N LYS A 4 21.56 -42.43 22.48
CA LYS A 4 22.05 -41.72 21.28
C LYS A 4 20.95 -40.97 20.53
N LEU A 5 19.70 -41.45 20.61
CA LEU A 5 18.54 -40.77 19.99
C LEU A 5 18.16 -39.50 20.77
N VAL A 6 18.24 -39.53 22.11
CA VAL A 6 17.93 -38.38 22.98
C VAL A 6 18.93 -37.23 22.78
N LEU A 7 20.23 -37.55 22.63
CA LEU A 7 21.28 -36.55 22.38
C LEU A 7 21.18 -35.86 21.01
N LEU A 8 20.53 -36.50 20.03
CA LEU A 8 20.31 -35.94 18.69
C LEU A 8 19.02 -35.10 18.61
N LEU A 9 18.00 -35.46 19.38
CA LEU A 9 16.72 -34.73 19.40
C LEU A 9 16.78 -33.42 20.20
N LEU A 10 17.63 -33.35 21.23
CA LEU A 10 17.76 -32.17 22.09
C LEU A 10 18.22 -30.89 21.34
N PRO A 11 19.26 -30.92 20.49
CA PRO A 11 19.66 -29.73 19.72
C PRO A 11 18.63 -29.36 18.64
N ILE A 12 17.96 -30.34 18.02
CA ILE A 12 16.93 -30.08 17.01
C ILE A 12 15.71 -29.39 17.64
N ALA A 13 15.30 -29.82 18.84
CA ALA A 13 14.23 -29.16 19.59
C ALA A 13 14.62 -27.74 20.03
N LEU A 14 15.88 -27.52 20.42
CA LEU A 14 16.37 -26.20 20.82
C LEU A 14 16.41 -25.21 19.64
N VAL A 15 16.83 -25.68 18.46
CA VAL A 15 16.82 -24.87 17.22
C VAL A 15 15.38 -24.58 16.78
N GLY A 16 14.47 -25.57 16.87
CA GLY A 16 13.05 -25.38 16.58
C GLY A 16 12.41 -24.31 17.48
N PHE A 17 12.74 -24.31 18.77
CA PHE A 17 12.24 -23.33 19.74
C PHE A 17 12.80 -21.92 19.52
N LEU A 18 14.05 -21.80 19.08
CA LEU A 18 14.66 -20.51 18.73
C LEU A 18 14.04 -19.95 17.44
N VAL A 19 13.85 -20.77 16.41
CA VAL A 19 13.23 -20.34 15.15
C VAL A 19 11.78 -19.89 15.35
N SER A 20 11.01 -20.54 16.21
CA SER A 20 9.63 -20.11 16.51
C SER A 20 9.56 -18.80 17.32
N GLY A 21 10.63 -18.40 18.00
CA GLY A 21 10.72 -17.10 18.68
C GLY A 21 11.01 -15.92 17.74
N PHE A 22 11.53 -16.16 16.54
CA PHE A 22 11.87 -15.12 15.55
C PHE A 22 10.79 -14.91 14.47
N ILE A 23 9.77 -15.76 14.40
CA ILE A 23 8.60 -15.52 13.55
C ILE A 23 7.62 -14.64 14.36
N SER A 24 7.98 -13.37 14.50
CA SER A 24 7.00 -12.35 14.88
C SER A 24 6.11 -12.10 13.67
N THR A 25 4.97 -12.77 13.61
CA THR A 25 3.81 -12.21 12.92
C THR A 25 3.38 -11.01 13.76
N GLU A 26 3.74 -9.80 13.33
CA GLU A 26 3.23 -8.58 13.95
C GLU A 26 1.70 -8.57 13.79
N ASP A 27 1.01 -9.02 14.84
CA ASP A 27 -0.43 -8.88 14.97
C ASP A 27 -0.70 -7.43 15.38
N TYR A 28 -0.89 -6.57 14.37
CA TYR A 28 -1.31 -5.20 14.58
C TYR A 28 -2.72 -5.19 15.21
N PRO A 29 -2.92 -4.56 16.39
CA PRO A 29 -4.20 -4.56 17.07
C PRO A 29 -5.33 -3.90 16.26
N GLU A 30 -4.99 -3.07 15.25
CA GLU A 30 -5.97 -2.51 14.30
C GLU A 30 -6.55 -3.50 13.26
N THR A 31 -6.08 -4.74 13.20
CA THR A 31 -6.52 -5.74 12.20
C THR A 31 -7.58 -6.73 12.69
N LYS A 32 -8.03 -6.62 13.95
CA LYS A 32 -9.08 -7.50 14.50
C LYS A 32 -10.46 -7.15 13.92
N ARG A 33 -10.78 -7.72 12.76
CA ARG A 33 -12.05 -7.54 12.06
C ARG A 33 -13.19 -8.26 12.78
N THR A 34 -14.08 -7.54 13.46
CA THR A 34 -15.41 -8.06 13.81
C THR A 34 -16.39 -7.69 12.70
N LEU A 35 -16.62 -8.62 11.79
CA LEU A 35 -17.56 -8.46 10.68
C LEU A 35 -18.97 -8.82 11.15
N ALA A 36 -19.89 -7.86 11.17
CA ALA A 36 -21.33 -8.15 11.23
C ALA A 36 -21.88 -8.20 9.79
N SER A 37 -22.57 -9.29 9.45
CA SER A 37 -23.37 -9.38 8.22
C SER A 37 -24.57 -8.45 8.35
N GLU A 38 -24.80 -7.57 7.36
CA GLU A 38 -26.03 -6.79 7.30
C GLU A 38 -27.07 -7.55 6.47
N ASP A 39 -28.07 -8.12 7.14
CA ASP A 39 -29.17 -8.83 6.49
C ASP A 39 -30.17 -7.84 5.89
N GLY A 40 -30.01 -7.51 4.61
CA GLY A 40 -30.94 -6.65 3.86
C GLY A 40 -31.39 -7.30 2.56
N CYS A 41 -32.65 -7.72 2.47
CA CYS A 41 -33.24 -8.22 1.23
C CYS A 41 -33.84 -7.04 0.45
N VAL A 42 -33.22 -6.68 -0.69
CA VAL A 42 -33.63 -5.56 -1.56
C VAL A 42 -35.12 -5.64 -1.95
N PHE A 43 -35.70 -6.84 -2.07
CA PHE A 43 -37.12 -6.99 -2.38
C PHE A 43 -38.03 -6.50 -1.26
N MET A 44 -37.65 -6.66 0.01
CA MET A 44 -38.47 -6.25 1.14
C MET A 44 -38.52 -4.73 1.30
N THR A 45 -37.46 -4.01 0.91
CA THR A 45 -37.46 -2.55 0.88
C THR A 45 -38.28 -2.01 -0.31
N THR A 46 -38.29 -2.68 -1.46
CA THR A 46 -39.16 -2.28 -2.59
C THR A 46 -40.64 -2.57 -2.38
N MET A 47 -40.97 -3.61 -1.63
CA MET A 47 -42.36 -4.00 -1.33
C MET A 47 -42.96 -3.24 -0.14
N GLY A 48 -42.20 -2.35 0.51
CA GLY A 48 -42.67 -1.55 1.64
C GLY A 48 -42.76 -2.32 2.98
N GLU A 49 -42.25 -3.55 3.02
CA GLU A 49 -42.17 -4.37 4.25
C GLU A 49 -41.05 -3.88 5.19
N GLN A 50 -39.99 -3.27 4.64
CA GLN A 50 -38.88 -2.69 5.39
C GLN A 50 -38.66 -1.22 5.01
N SER A 51 -38.28 -0.38 5.98
CA SER A 51 -37.99 1.05 5.76
C SER A 51 -36.80 1.23 4.82
N SER A 52 -36.91 2.16 3.88
CA SER A 52 -35.86 2.58 2.94
C SER A 52 -35.06 3.80 3.42
N GLU A 53 -35.25 4.23 4.68
CA GLU A 53 -34.54 5.36 5.25
C GLU A 53 -33.03 5.09 5.27
N GLY A 54 -32.26 5.94 4.56
CA GLY A 54 -30.82 5.80 4.39
C GLY A 54 -30.38 5.13 3.08
N PHE A 55 -31.29 4.71 2.20
CA PHE A 55 -30.94 4.14 0.88
C PHE A 55 -30.14 5.12 -0.02
N SER A 56 -30.35 6.44 0.16
CA SER A 56 -29.60 7.48 -0.55
C SER A 56 -28.18 7.67 -0.01
N VAL A 57 -27.85 7.09 1.12
CA VAL A 57 -26.50 7.09 1.67
C VAL A 57 -25.83 5.84 1.14
N TYR A 58 -24.97 5.99 0.13
CA TYR A 58 -24.03 4.93 -0.24
C TYR A 58 -23.17 4.62 0.99
N LYS A 59 -23.57 3.64 1.79
CA LYS A 59 -22.77 3.13 2.90
C LYS A 59 -21.56 2.46 2.26
N THR A 60 -20.47 3.21 2.12
CA THR A 60 -19.19 2.59 1.75
C THR A 60 -18.88 1.65 2.91
N ASN A 61 -18.81 0.35 2.61
CA ASN A 61 -18.58 -0.66 3.64
C ASN A 61 -17.33 -0.27 4.45
N GLU A 62 -17.40 -0.35 5.77
CA GLU A 62 -16.31 0.03 6.67
C GLU A 62 -14.99 -0.67 6.29
N ASN A 63 -15.05 -1.91 5.82
CA ASN A 63 -13.89 -2.66 5.35
C ASN A 63 -13.17 -1.99 4.18
N VAL A 64 -13.89 -1.29 3.32
CA VAL A 64 -13.29 -0.54 2.21
C VAL A 64 -12.51 0.65 2.75
N GLN A 65 -13.06 1.35 3.74
CA GLN A 65 -12.37 2.48 4.38
C GLN A 65 -11.10 2.04 5.12
N LEU A 66 -11.17 0.90 5.82
CA LEU A 66 -10.00 0.29 6.46
C LEU A 66 -8.94 -0.10 5.42
N SER A 67 -9.34 -0.71 4.30
CA SER A 67 -8.41 -1.06 3.22
C SER A 67 -7.73 0.15 2.59
N VAL A 68 -8.47 1.27 2.41
CA VAL A 68 -7.90 2.52 1.92
C VAL A 68 -6.89 3.09 2.93
N ARG A 69 -7.23 3.10 4.23
CA ARG A 69 -6.31 3.52 5.30
C ARG A 69 -5.02 2.72 5.26
N ASP A 70 -5.11 1.40 5.22
CA ASP A 70 -3.94 0.51 5.23
C ASP A 70 -3.08 0.73 3.98
N GLY A 71 -3.70 0.90 2.81
CA GLY A 71 -3.01 1.24 1.57
C GLY A 71 -2.28 2.60 1.63
N LEU A 72 -2.90 3.62 2.25
CA LEU A 72 -2.26 4.92 2.43
C LEU A 72 -1.08 4.87 3.41
N SER A 73 -1.18 4.05 4.47
CA SER A 73 -0.07 3.82 5.40
C SER A 73 1.10 3.15 4.69
N TRP A 74 0.82 2.09 3.92
CA TRP A 74 1.84 1.41 3.13
C TRP A 74 2.51 2.35 2.12
N LEU A 75 1.73 3.21 1.45
CA LEU A 75 2.30 4.24 0.56
C LEU A 75 3.16 5.26 1.32
N ALA A 76 2.82 5.62 2.54
CA ALA A 76 3.64 6.54 3.32
C ALA A 76 5.01 5.93 3.65
N GLU A 77 5.03 4.63 3.99
CA GLU A 77 6.25 3.87 4.31
C GLU A 77 7.10 3.60 3.06
N ALA A 78 6.47 3.23 1.95
CA ALA A 78 7.14 2.93 0.69
C ALA A 78 7.77 4.16 -0.02
N GLN A 79 7.54 5.38 0.49
CA GLN A 79 8.07 6.59 -0.11
C GLN A 79 9.60 6.65 0.05
N LEU A 80 10.31 6.92 -1.04
CA LEU A 80 11.77 7.05 -1.03
C LEU A 80 12.22 8.33 -0.31
N PRO A 81 13.48 8.41 0.16
CA PRO A 81 14.00 9.60 0.85
C PRO A 81 13.92 10.90 0.03
N ASN A 82 14.01 10.78 -1.31
CA ASN A 82 13.86 11.90 -2.24
C ASN A 82 12.39 12.33 -2.46
N GLY A 83 11.42 11.68 -1.80
CA GLY A 83 10.00 11.99 -1.91
C GLY A 83 9.27 11.31 -3.07
N GLY A 84 9.98 10.63 -3.97
CA GLY A 84 9.39 9.90 -5.08
C GLY A 84 8.94 8.48 -4.72
N PHE A 85 8.29 7.83 -5.68
CA PHE A 85 7.88 6.43 -5.62
C PHE A 85 8.43 5.68 -6.83
N GLY A 86 8.86 4.44 -6.61
CA GLY A 86 9.31 3.54 -7.66
C GLY A 86 8.52 2.24 -7.65
N ALA A 87 8.01 1.83 -8.81
CA ALA A 87 7.35 0.53 -8.99
C ALA A 87 8.24 -0.52 -9.67
N GLY A 88 9.52 -0.19 -9.87
CA GLY A 88 10.48 -1.02 -10.59
C GLY A 88 10.34 -0.98 -12.10
N SER A 89 11.18 -1.78 -12.75
CA SER A 89 11.20 -1.91 -14.22
C SER A 89 10.34 -3.07 -14.69
N HIS A 90 9.93 -3.02 -15.96
CA HIS A 90 9.15 -4.10 -16.57
C HIS A 90 9.90 -5.44 -16.61
N ALA A 91 11.22 -5.41 -16.74
CA ALA A 91 12.07 -6.60 -16.70
C ALA A 91 12.32 -7.12 -15.28
N GLY A 92 12.18 -6.25 -14.26
CA GLY A 92 12.57 -6.51 -12.87
C GLY A 92 11.41 -6.82 -11.91
N GLN A 93 10.34 -7.49 -12.38
CA GLN A 93 9.11 -7.71 -11.58
C GLN A 93 9.29 -8.62 -10.34
N TYR A 94 10.44 -9.28 -10.24
CA TYR A 94 10.81 -10.09 -9.08
C TYR A 94 11.21 -9.22 -7.87
N VAL A 95 11.61 -7.97 -8.09
CA VAL A 95 11.93 -7.03 -7.01
C VAL A 95 10.62 -6.48 -6.44
N ARG A 96 10.34 -6.81 -5.18
CA ARG A 96 9.12 -6.38 -4.46
C ARG A 96 9.38 -5.30 -3.41
N ASP A 97 10.64 -5.00 -3.15
CA ASP A 97 11.03 -3.91 -2.25
C ASP A 97 10.90 -2.56 -2.97
N PRO A 98 10.02 -1.66 -2.52
CA PRO A 98 9.84 -0.34 -3.12
C PRO A 98 11.07 0.57 -2.95
N HIS A 99 11.94 0.31 -1.97
CA HIS A 99 13.16 1.08 -1.75
C HIS A 99 14.35 0.59 -2.58
N ALA A 100 14.27 -0.61 -3.15
CA ALA A 100 15.31 -1.19 -4.00
C ALA A 100 15.28 -0.67 -5.45
N VAL A 101 14.33 0.20 -5.78
CA VAL A 101 14.11 0.72 -7.13
C VAL A 101 14.16 2.25 -7.14
N PRO A 102 14.67 2.88 -8.22
CA PRO A 102 14.69 4.32 -8.31
C PRO A 102 13.27 4.89 -8.37
N ALA A 103 13.11 6.11 -7.87
CA ALA A 103 11.87 6.86 -8.03
C ALA A 103 11.59 7.15 -9.51
N ASP A 104 10.32 7.07 -9.90
CA ASP A 104 9.88 7.45 -11.23
C ASP A 104 8.70 8.44 -11.17
N PRO A 105 8.66 9.44 -12.08
CA PRO A 105 7.67 10.50 -12.03
C PRO A 105 6.25 10.00 -12.27
N ALA A 106 6.06 8.98 -13.10
CA ALA A 106 4.73 8.44 -13.39
C ALA A 106 4.13 7.74 -12.16
N THR A 107 4.90 6.87 -11.49
CA THR A 107 4.46 6.19 -10.26
C THR A 107 4.24 7.20 -9.14
N THR A 108 5.14 8.18 -9.03
CA THR A 108 4.99 9.26 -8.05
C THR A 108 3.71 10.06 -8.27
N ALA A 109 3.35 10.36 -9.53
CA ALA A 109 2.11 11.07 -9.85
C ALA A 109 0.86 10.25 -9.46
N ILE A 110 0.85 8.94 -9.74
CA ILE A 110 -0.27 8.07 -9.36
C ILE A 110 -0.39 7.96 -7.83
N ALA A 111 0.73 7.78 -7.12
CA ALA A 111 0.74 7.74 -5.65
C ALA A 111 0.27 9.08 -5.04
N ALA A 112 0.72 10.21 -5.58
CA ALA A 112 0.26 11.54 -5.17
C ALA A 112 -1.26 11.72 -5.39
N GLN A 113 -1.79 11.22 -6.51
CA GLN A 113 -3.23 11.21 -6.76
C GLN A 113 -4.00 10.36 -5.74
N ALA A 114 -3.46 9.21 -5.32
CA ALA A 114 -4.09 8.39 -4.29
C ALA A 114 -4.25 9.16 -2.96
N PHE A 115 -3.21 9.88 -2.51
CA PHE A 115 -3.31 10.74 -1.33
C PHE A 115 -4.37 11.85 -1.51
N LEU A 116 -4.32 12.56 -2.65
CA LEU A 116 -5.24 13.67 -2.92
C LEU A 116 -6.70 13.21 -2.97
N ARG A 117 -6.98 12.08 -3.62
CA ARG A 117 -8.33 11.51 -3.76
C ARG A 117 -8.88 10.96 -2.45
N SER A 118 -8.01 10.63 -1.50
CA SER A 118 -8.38 10.25 -0.13
C SER A 118 -8.61 11.46 0.79
N GLY A 119 -8.70 12.68 0.24
CA GLY A 119 -9.01 13.90 0.98
C GLY A 119 -7.82 14.53 1.70
N ILE A 120 -6.60 14.05 1.43
CA ILE A 120 -5.37 14.64 1.96
C ILE A 120 -5.00 15.84 1.08
N THR A 121 -4.60 16.93 1.72
CA THR A 121 -4.20 18.17 1.05
C THR A 121 -2.80 18.58 1.50
N LEU A 122 -2.24 19.60 0.87
CA LEU A 122 -0.94 20.14 1.28
C LEU A 122 -0.95 20.75 2.69
N LYS A 123 -2.12 21.02 3.28
CA LYS A 123 -2.22 21.68 4.59
C LYS A 123 -2.88 20.80 5.65
N LYS A 124 -3.59 19.74 5.26
CA LYS A 124 -4.44 18.93 6.14
C LYS A 124 -4.37 17.46 5.76
N GLY A 125 -4.38 16.59 6.76
CA GLY A 125 -4.40 15.14 6.64
C GLY A 125 -3.10 14.51 7.16
N ASN A 126 -3.18 13.27 7.65
CA ASN A 126 -2.08 12.58 8.33
C ASN A 126 -0.84 12.44 7.44
N TYR A 127 -1.03 12.30 6.12
CA TYR A 127 0.05 12.13 5.15
C TYR A 127 0.33 13.41 4.32
N ALA A 128 -0.06 14.59 4.81
CA ALA A 128 0.15 15.86 4.09
C ALA A 128 1.63 16.12 3.73
N ASN A 129 2.55 15.73 4.61
CA ASN A 129 3.99 15.86 4.35
C ASN A 129 4.48 14.91 3.25
N HIS A 130 3.93 13.69 3.18
CA HIS A 130 4.26 12.73 2.11
C HIS A 130 3.78 13.26 0.75
N LEU A 131 2.57 13.81 0.70
CA LEU A 131 2.03 14.45 -0.50
C LEU A 131 2.89 15.65 -0.95
N LYS A 132 3.33 16.50 -0.02
CA LYS A 132 4.25 17.61 -0.34
C LYS A 132 5.54 17.10 -0.96
N LYS A 133 6.19 16.11 -0.34
CA LYS A 133 7.42 15.51 -0.86
C LYS A 133 7.25 14.93 -2.26
N ALA A 134 6.14 14.24 -2.51
CA ALA A 134 5.83 13.70 -3.84
C ALA A 134 5.67 14.81 -4.89
N ILE A 135 4.99 15.91 -4.54
CA ILE A 135 4.84 17.06 -5.46
C ILE A 135 6.16 17.78 -5.67
N SER A 136 6.97 17.98 -4.62
CA SER A 136 8.32 18.54 -4.73
C SER A 136 9.18 17.71 -5.67
N TYR A 137 9.18 16.39 -5.53
CA TYR A 137 9.89 15.49 -6.44
C TYR A 137 9.44 15.66 -7.90
N LEU A 138 8.14 15.75 -8.15
CA LEU A 138 7.61 15.95 -9.52
C LEU A 138 8.03 17.29 -10.11
N LEU A 139 7.94 18.37 -9.32
CA LEU A 139 8.38 19.71 -9.75
C LEU A 139 9.87 19.72 -10.04
N GLU A 140 10.70 19.19 -9.13
CA GLU A 140 12.14 19.09 -9.34
C GLU A 140 12.49 18.26 -10.57
N THR A 141 11.76 17.17 -10.83
CA THR A 141 11.96 16.34 -12.02
C THR A 141 11.69 17.12 -13.30
N VAL A 142 10.61 17.90 -13.34
CA VAL A 142 10.26 18.74 -14.50
C VAL A 142 11.24 19.90 -14.68
N GLU A 143 11.54 20.65 -13.61
CA GLU A 143 12.41 21.82 -13.67
C GLU A 143 13.86 21.47 -14.03
N ASN A 144 14.33 20.29 -13.62
CA ASN A 144 15.68 19.82 -13.94
C ASN A 144 15.78 19.16 -15.32
N SER A 145 14.64 18.92 -16.01
CA SER A 145 14.66 18.28 -17.33
C SER A 145 15.14 19.26 -18.42
N PRO A 146 15.99 18.82 -19.37
CA PRO A 146 16.42 19.70 -20.46
C PRO A 146 15.22 20.08 -21.34
N LYS A 147 15.07 21.37 -21.65
CA LYS A 147 13.96 21.87 -22.49
C LYS A 147 13.91 21.27 -23.89
N THR A 148 15.03 20.72 -24.36
CA THR A 148 15.17 20.09 -25.68
C THR A 148 14.96 18.59 -25.65
N ASP A 149 14.88 17.97 -24.47
CA ASP A 149 14.65 16.55 -24.33
C ASP A 149 13.15 16.24 -24.47
N GLN A 150 12.84 15.09 -25.05
CA GLN A 150 11.47 14.59 -25.18
C GLN A 150 10.93 14.08 -23.85
N TYR A 151 11.80 13.74 -22.90
CA TYR A 151 11.44 13.12 -21.64
C TYR A 151 11.82 13.99 -20.44
N ILE A 152 10.99 13.94 -19.39
CA ILE A 152 11.20 14.70 -18.15
C ILE A 152 12.12 14.01 -17.13
N THR A 153 12.62 12.81 -17.43
CA THR A 153 13.44 12.00 -16.51
C THR A 153 14.39 11.13 -17.32
N ASP A 154 15.45 10.60 -16.72
CA ASP A 154 16.33 9.60 -17.34
C ASP A 154 15.86 8.15 -17.07
N VAL A 155 14.93 7.95 -16.13
CA VAL A 155 14.43 6.61 -15.78
C VAL A 155 13.59 6.06 -16.95
N ARG A 156 13.96 4.89 -17.45
CA ARG A 156 13.33 4.23 -18.61
C ARG A 156 12.89 2.81 -18.28
N GLY A 157 11.91 2.33 -19.05
CA GLY A 157 11.41 0.96 -18.94
C GLY A 157 10.64 0.70 -17.64
N THR A 158 10.08 1.75 -17.04
CA THR A 158 9.24 1.60 -15.84
C THR A 158 7.96 0.84 -16.18
N GLN A 159 7.34 0.26 -15.16
CA GLN A 159 6.10 -0.48 -15.35
C GLN A 159 4.99 0.36 -15.98
N ILE A 160 4.85 1.62 -15.57
CA ILE A 160 3.81 2.50 -16.12
C ILE A 160 4.12 2.87 -17.56
N GLN A 161 5.38 3.20 -17.89
CA GLN A 161 5.78 3.49 -19.26
C GLN A 161 5.46 2.31 -20.20
N ARG A 162 5.74 1.06 -19.83
CA ARG A 162 5.40 -0.07 -20.74
C ARG A 162 3.91 -0.40 -20.81
N LYS A 163 3.15 -0.15 -19.75
CA LYS A 163 1.72 -0.48 -19.72
C LYS A 163 0.83 0.61 -20.32
N LEU A 164 1.22 1.88 -20.19
CA LEU A 164 0.43 3.04 -20.63
C LEU A 164 0.99 3.75 -21.87
N GLY A 165 2.28 3.56 -22.23
CA GLY A 165 2.92 4.13 -23.43
C GLY A 165 4.29 4.76 -23.17
#